data_AF-A0A1H8DSM8-F1
#
_entry.id   AF-A0A1H8DSM8-F1
#
_cell.length_a   1.000
_cell.length_b   1.000
_cell.length_c   1.000
_cell.angle_alpha   90.00
_cell.angle_beta   90.00
_cell.angle_gamma   90.00
#
_symmetry.space_group_name_H-M   'P 1'
#
loop_
_entity.id
_entity.type
_entity.pdbx_description
1 polymer ?
#
loop_
_entity_poly.entity_id
_entity_poly.type
_entity_poly.pdbx_seq_one_letter_code
_entity_poly.pdbx_strand_id
1 'polypeptide(L)'
;MVEERPESAEVLLLAAGSAIAVGAIVVVLAGSAGHPSAGPIGIHRFGQALFVVGFALGGGYHHVLGHELQAVGFACLAAAWALLFVDWLLDPLLGGAYIPLLVAVLALGGAVVVLGIFGDTRRFEDVVPEGLQTPRG
;
A
#
# COMPACT_ATOMS: atom_id res chain seq x y z
N MET A 1 1.52 -1.50 -31.69
CA MET A 1 2.13 -2.57 -30.89
C MET A 1 1.20 -2.80 -29.72
N VAL A 2 0.66 -4.01 -29.57
CA VAL A 2 -0.13 -4.36 -28.38
C VAL A 2 0.89 -4.49 -27.27
N GLU A 3 0.88 -3.54 -26.34
CA GLU A 3 1.71 -3.58 -25.15
C GLU A 3 1.14 -4.71 -24.29
N GLU A 4 1.70 -5.91 -24.46
CA GLU A 4 1.35 -7.08 -23.67
C GLU A 4 1.59 -6.72 -22.21
N ARG A 5 0.50 -6.43 -21.47
CA ARG A 5 0.58 -6.34 -20.01
C ARG A 5 1.15 -7.68 -19.55
N PRO A 6 2.30 -7.70 -18.87
CA PRO A 6 2.91 -8.96 -18.49
C PRO A 6 1.93 -9.67 -17.57
N GLU A 7 1.54 -10.91 -17.88
CA GLU A 7 0.56 -11.70 -17.12
C GLU A 7 0.89 -11.73 -15.61
N SER A 8 2.18 -11.61 -15.27
CA SER A 8 2.68 -11.48 -13.90
C SER A 8 2.14 -10.24 -13.16
N ALA A 9 1.88 -9.13 -13.84
CA ALA A 9 1.35 -7.91 -13.23
C ALA A 9 -0.11 -8.09 -12.79
N GLU A 10 -0.94 -8.78 -13.56
CA GLU A 10 -2.33 -9.05 -13.16
C GLU A 10 -2.41 -9.96 -11.94
N VAL A 11 -1.54 -10.98 -11.88
CA VAL A 11 -1.40 -11.86 -10.71
C VAL A 11 -0.95 -11.07 -9.49
N LEU A 12 0.03 -10.17 -9.63
CA LEU A 12 0.50 -9.32 -8.52
C LEU A 12 -0.62 -8.40 -8.01
N LEU A 13 -1.43 -7.82 -8.89
CA LEU A 13 -2.55 -6.97 -8.51
C LEU A 13 -3.62 -7.75 -7.73
N LEU A 14 -4.01 -8.92 -8.23
CA LEU A 14 -4.98 -9.81 -7.58
C LEU A 14 -4.46 -10.28 -6.21
N ALA A 15 -3.18 -10.67 -6.14
CA ALA A 15 -2.55 -11.11 -4.89
C ALA A 15 -2.45 -9.96 -3.87
N ALA A 16 -2.04 -8.76 -4.32
CA ALA A 16 -1.96 -7.58 -3.48
C ALA A 16 -3.34 -7.17 -2.93
N GLY A 17 -4.34 -7.05 -3.80
CA GLY A 17 -5.70 -6.70 -3.43
C GLY A 17 -6.31 -7.73 -2.46
N SER A 18 -6.12 -9.02 -2.72
CA SER A 18 -6.60 -10.09 -1.84
C SER A 18 -5.92 -10.08 -0.47
N ALA A 19 -4.60 -9.90 -0.43
CA ALA A 19 -3.85 -9.82 0.82
C ALA A 19 -4.29 -8.61 1.67
N ILE A 20 -4.48 -7.44 1.04
CA ILE A 20 -4.97 -6.22 1.71
C ILE A 20 -6.40 -6.43 2.24
N ALA A 21 -7.30 -6.99 1.43
CA ALA A 21 -8.69 -7.21 1.82
C ALA A 21 -8.81 -8.20 2.99
N VAL A 22 -8.11 -9.34 2.91
CA VAL A 22 -8.09 -10.33 4.00
C VAL A 22 -7.42 -9.75 5.24
N GLY A 23 -6.31 -9.01 5.08
CA GLY A 23 -5.62 -8.34 6.17
C GLY A 23 -6.54 -7.38 6.93
N ALA A 24 -7.31 -6.55 6.20
CA ALA A 24 -8.29 -5.65 6.76
C ALA A 24 -9.39 -6.39 7.56
N ILE A 25 -9.94 -7.46 6.98
CA ILE A 25 -10.95 -8.30 7.66
C ILE A 25 -10.39 -8.86 8.97
N VAL A 26 -9.17 -9.41 8.95
CA VAL A 26 -8.54 -10.01 10.13
C VAL A 26 -8.29 -8.96 11.22
N VAL A 27 -7.80 -7.76 10.86
CA VAL A 27 -7.60 -6.66 11.83
C VAL A 27 -8.92 -6.21 12.43
N VAL A 28 -9.96 -6.01 11.62
CA VAL A 28 -11.28 -5.58 12.09
C VAL A 28 -11.94 -6.64 12.97
N LEU A 29 -11.86 -7.91 12.61
CA LEU A 29 -12.37 -9.02 13.42
C LEU A 29 -11.63 -9.11 14.76
N ALA A 30 -10.30 -8.99 14.75
CA ALA A 30 -9.51 -9.00 15.97
C ALA A 30 -9.85 -7.82 16.90
N GLY A 31 -10.09 -6.63 16.34
CA GLY A 31 -10.48 -5.44 17.11
C GLY A 31 -11.92 -5.47 17.62
N SER A 32 -12.86 -6.01 16.83
CA SER A 32 -14.29 -6.03 17.18
C SER A 32 -14.67 -7.16 18.14
N ALA A 33 -13.96 -8.29 18.11
CA ALA A 33 -14.24 -9.41 18.99
C ALA A 33 -13.76 -9.21 20.44
N GLY A 34 -13.13 -8.07 20.76
CA GLY A 34 -12.57 -7.80 22.08
C GLY A 34 -11.62 -8.91 22.55
N HIS A 35 -11.06 -9.68 21.61
CA HIS A 35 -10.31 -10.89 21.92
C HIS A 35 -9.15 -10.49 22.85
N PRO A 36 -9.12 -10.98 24.10
CA PRO A 36 -7.94 -10.83 24.92
C PRO A 36 -6.82 -11.51 24.14
N SER A 37 -5.71 -10.80 23.97
CA SER A 37 -4.48 -11.30 23.37
C SER A 37 -4.12 -12.65 24.00
N ALA A 38 -4.56 -13.73 23.37
CA ALA A 38 -4.29 -15.09 23.81
C ALA A 38 -2.84 -15.39 23.41
N GLY A 39 -1.91 -14.90 24.23
CA GLY A 39 -0.47 -14.98 24.02
C GLY A 39 0.14 -13.73 23.35
N PRO A 40 1.49 -13.67 23.26
CA PRO A 40 2.24 -12.52 22.73
C PRO A 40 1.98 -12.19 21.25
N ILE A 41 1.28 -13.06 20.51
CA ILE A 41 0.98 -12.90 19.09
C ILE A 41 -0.54 -12.89 18.91
N GLY A 42 -1.15 -11.71 19.03
CA GLY A 42 -2.58 -11.55 18.79
C GLY A 42 -2.95 -11.74 17.31
N ILE A 43 -4.20 -12.15 17.04
CA ILE A 43 -4.73 -12.43 15.69
C ILE A 43 -4.54 -11.24 14.73
N HIS A 44 -4.60 -10.01 15.25
CA HIS A 44 -4.36 -8.78 14.48
C HIS A 44 -3.00 -8.77 13.77
N ARG A 45 -1.98 -9.48 14.30
CA ARG A 45 -0.64 -9.57 13.70
C ARG A 45 -0.66 -10.32 12.37
N PHE A 46 -1.54 -11.31 12.20
CA PHE A 46 -1.74 -11.94 10.89
C PHE A 46 -2.28 -10.94 9.87
N GLY A 47 -3.21 -10.09 10.30
CA GLY A 47 -3.74 -9.02 9.46
C GLY A 47 -2.67 -8.01 9.06
N GLN A 48 -1.83 -7.59 10.01
CA GLN A 48 -0.68 -6.71 9.75
C GLN A 48 0.32 -7.35 8.78
N ALA A 49 0.66 -8.63 8.95
CA ALA A 49 1.55 -9.35 8.03
C ALA A 49 0.97 -9.42 6.61
N LEU A 50 -0.34 -9.65 6.48
CA LEU A 50 -1.03 -9.62 5.18
C LEU A 50 -1.01 -8.22 4.55
N PHE A 51 -1.12 -7.15 5.33
CA PHE A 51 -0.92 -5.80 4.82
C PHE A 51 0.51 -5.59 4.31
N VAL A 52 1.54 -6.02 5.06
CA VAL A 52 2.95 -5.93 4.61
C VAL A 52 3.12 -6.62 3.26
N VAL A 53 2.64 -7.86 3.14
CA VAL A 53 2.73 -8.63 1.89
C VAL A 53 1.95 -7.94 0.78
N GLY A 54 0.72 -7.51 1.04
CA GLY A 54 -0.13 -6.87 0.05
C GLY A 54 0.45 -5.56 -0.50
N PHE A 55 0.97 -4.70 0.38
CA PHE A 55 1.62 -3.46 -0.04
C PHE A 55 2.97 -3.71 -0.73
N ALA A 56 3.75 -4.71 -0.30
CA ALA A 56 5.00 -5.07 -0.98
C ALA A 56 4.74 -5.61 -2.41
N LEU A 57 3.73 -6.47 -2.58
CA LEU A 57 3.30 -6.96 -3.90
C LEU A 57 2.76 -5.83 -4.78
N GLY A 58 1.97 -4.91 -4.20
CA GLY A 58 1.51 -3.71 -4.91
C GLY A 58 2.67 -2.81 -5.36
N GLY A 59 3.69 -2.66 -4.51
CA GLY A 59 4.92 -1.95 -4.88
C GLY A 59 5.65 -2.61 -6.05
N GLY A 60 5.80 -3.94 -6.01
CA GLY A 60 6.36 -4.72 -7.12
C GLY A 60 5.56 -4.58 -8.41
N TYR A 61 4.22 -4.63 -8.33
CA TYR A 61 3.32 -4.40 -9.46
C TYR A 61 3.57 -3.04 -10.11
N HIS A 62 3.56 -1.97 -9.32
CA HIS A 62 3.77 -0.62 -9.82
C HIS A 62 5.18 -0.40 -10.37
N HIS A 63 6.19 -1.05 -9.80
CA HIS A 63 7.55 -1.00 -10.33
C HIS A 63 7.64 -1.70 -11.71
N VAL A 64 7.02 -2.87 -11.88
CA VAL A 64 6.98 -3.58 -13.18
C VAL A 64 6.29 -2.74 -14.26
N LEU A 65 5.29 -1.93 -13.89
CA LEU A 65 4.62 -1.01 -14.81
C LEU A 65 5.37 0.31 -15.05
N GLY A 66 6.52 0.52 -14.40
CA GLY A 66 7.28 1.78 -14.49
C GLY A 66 6.66 2.95 -13.72
N HIS A 67 5.69 2.69 -12.83
CA HIS A 67 5.06 3.69 -11.97
C HIS A 67 5.89 3.91 -10.70
N GLU A 68 7.11 4.44 -10.85
CA GLU A 68 8.11 4.50 -9.77
C GLU A 68 7.62 5.21 -8.50
N LEU A 69 6.89 6.32 -8.65
CA LEU A 69 6.33 7.04 -7.49
C LEU A 69 5.31 6.18 -6.74
N GLN A 70 4.42 5.49 -7.45
CA GLN A 70 3.44 4.61 -6.81
C GLN A 70 4.16 3.43 -6.14
N ALA A 71 5.18 2.85 -6.78
CA ALA A 71 5.97 1.77 -6.22
C ALA A 71 6.63 2.15 -4.88
N VAL A 72 7.24 3.34 -4.81
CA VAL A 72 7.83 3.89 -3.58
C VAL A 72 6.76 4.12 -2.51
N GLY A 73 5.61 4.69 -2.88
CA GLY A 73 4.52 4.92 -1.94
C GLY A 73 4.00 3.61 -1.31
N PHE A 74 3.81 2.57 -2.13
CA PHE A 74 3.44 1.24 -1.67
C PHE A 74 4.52 0.60 -0.78
N ALA A 75 5.80 0.77 -1.11
CA ALA A 75 6.90 0.30 -0.26
C ALA A 75 6.93 1.00 1.11
N CYS A 76 6.68 2.31 1.16
CA CYS A 76 6.54 3.06 2.42
C CYS A 76 5.36 2.54 3.26
N LEU A 77 4.21 2.24 2.63
CA LEU A 77 3.06 1.67 3.33
C LEU A 77 3.38 0.27 3.87
N ALA A 78 4.05 -0.58 3.07
CA ALA A 78 4.50 -1.89 3.54
C ALA A 78 5.43 -1.76 4.77
N ALA A 79 6.37 -0.81 4.73
CA ALA A 79 7.26 -0.53 5.85
C ALA A 79 6.49 -0.06 7.10
N ALA A 80 5.51 0.84 6.96
CA ALA A 80 4.68 1.26 8.08
C ALA A 80 3.93 0.10 8.73
N TRP A 81 3.33 -0.78 7.92
CA TRP A 81 2.67 -1.98 8.43
C TRP A 81 3.65 -2.98 9.06
N ALA A 82 4.89 -3.04 8.58
CA ALA A 82 5.94 -3.85 9.19
C ALA A 82 6.35 -3.28 10.55
N LEU A 83 6.47 -1.95 10.66
CA LEU A 83 6.73 -1.28 11.94
C LEU A 83 5.61 -1.57 12.95
N LEU A 84 4.35 -1.56 12.52
CA LEU A 84 3.19 -1.98 13.34
C LEU A 84 3.25 -3.46 13.73
N PHE A 85 3.70 -4.31 12.82
CA PHE A 85 3.85 -5.74 13.09
C PHE A 85 4.92 -6.04 14.16
N VAL A 86 5.95 -5.20 14.28
CA VAL A 86 7.01 -5.32 15.31
C VAL A 86 6.88 -4.29 16.43
N ASP A 87 5.71 -3.71 16.64
CA ASP A 87 5.42 -2.70 17.66
C ASP A 87 5.90 -3.08 19.06
N TRP A 88 5.70 -4.34 19.47
CA TRP A 88 6.12 -4.89 20.75
C TRP A 88 7.63 -4.79 21.01
N LEU A 89 8.43 -4.75 19.94
CA LEU A 89 9.87 -4.57 20.00
C LEU A 89 10.25 -3.08 19.94
N LEU A 90 9.54 -2.30 19.12
CA LEU A 90 9.88 -0.91 18.84
C LEU A 90 9.36 0.09 19.87
N ASP A 91 8.18 -0.14 20.43
CA ASP A 91 7.54 0.74 21.40
C ASP A 91 8.40 0.92 22.68
N PRO A 92 9.02 -0.13 23.26
CA PRO A 92 9.94 0.05 24.38
C PRO A 92 11.25 0.78 24.01
N LEU A 93 11.70 0.69 22.75
CA LEU A 93 12.97 1.27 22.30
C LEU A 93 12.83 2.75 21.91
N LEU A 94 11.73 3.10 21.24
CA LEU A 94 11.46 4.43 20.72
C LEU A 94 10.59 5.27 21.67
N GLY A 95 9.92 4.62 22.63
CA GLY A 95 9.01 5.27 23.57
C GLY A 95 7.93 6.09 22.86
N GLY A 96 7.65 7.28 23.40
CA GLY A 96 6.60 8.17 22.87
C GLY A 96 6.80 8.65 21.42
N ALA A 97 7.97 8.41 20.80
CA ALA A 97 8.23 8.76 19.41
C ALA A 97 7.71 7.73 18.39
N TYR A 98 7.38 6.51 18.83
CA TYR A 98 6.97 5.43 17.93
C TYR A 98 5.70 5.77 17.13
N ILE A 99 4.63 6.17 17.81
CA ILE A 99 3.35 6.51 17.16
C ILE A 99 3.48 7.70 16.20
N PRO A 100 4.11 8.85 16.57
CA PRO A 100 4.36 9.93 15.64
C PRO A 100 5.15 9.52 14.40
N LEU A 101 6.21 8.71 14.57
CA LEU A 101 7.02 8.22 13.46
C LEU A 101 6.18 7.35 12.52
N LEU A 102 5.40 6.42 13.07
CA LEU A 102 4.51 5.56 12.31
C LEU A 102 3.51 6.37 11.48
N VAL A 103 2.87 7.37 12.10
CA VAL A 103 1.92 8.27 11.41
C VAL A 103 2.62 9.03 10.29
N ALA A 104 3.84 9.52 10.51
CA ALA A 104 4.61 10.22 9.49
C ALA A 104 4.93 9.32 8.29
N VAL A 105 5.33 8.05 8.52
CA VAL A 105 5.62 7.10 7.44
C VAL A 105 4.35 6.72 6.67
N LEU A 106 3.22 6.50 7.35
CA LEU A 106 1.93 6.26 6.71
C LEU A 106 1.48 7.46 5.86
N ALA A 107 1.58 8.67 6.41
CA ALA A 107 1.20 9.89 5.70
C ALA A 107 2.10 10.13 4.48
N LEU A 108 3.41 9.91 4.61
CA LEU A 108 4.36 10.02 3.51
C LEU A 108 4.04 8.98 2.41
N GLY A 109 3.86 7.71 2.78
CA GLY A 109 3.52 6.65 1.82
C GLY A 109 2.22 6.95 1.07
N GLY A 110 1.17 7.34 1.80
CA GLY A 110 -0.11 7.75 1.21
C GLY A 110 0.02 8.96 0.28
N ALA A 111 0.75 10.00 0.69
CA ALA A 111 0.98 11.19 -0.12
C ALA A 111 1.74 10.85 -1.42
N VAL A 112 2.75 10.00 -1.35
CA VAL A 112 3.54 9.57 -2.52
C VAL A 112 2.69 8.75 -3.49
N VAL A 113 1.83 7.84 -3.01
CA VAL A 113 0.87 7.13 -3.87
C VAL A 113 -0.05 8.12 -4.57
N VAL A 114 -0.63 9.07 -3.84
CA VAL A 114 -1.54 10.08 -4.40
C VAL A 114 -0.83 10.95 -5.44
N LEU A 115 0.38 11.42 -5.15
CA LEU A 115 1.20 12.18 -6.10
C LEU A 115 1.51 11.37 -7.36
N GLY A 116 1.81 10.09 -7.21
CA GLY A 116 2.02 9.18 -8.34
C GLY A 116 0.77 9.03 -9.22
N ILE A 117 -0.42 8.94 -8.62
CA ILE A 117 -1.69 8.89 -9.36
C ILE A 117 -1.90 10.19 -10.15
N PHE A 118 -1.73 11.34 -9.50
CA PHE A 118 -1.89 12.64 -10.17
C PHE A 118 -0.85 12.87 -11.28
N GLY A 119 0.39 12.43 -11.06
CA GLY A 119 1.46 12.49 -12.05
C GLY A 119 1.12 11.70 -13.31
N ASP A 120 0.61 10.48 -13.16
CA ASP A 120 0.18 9.65 -14.28
C ASP A 120 -1.02 10.26 -15.01
N THR A 121 -2.03 10.77 -14.28
CA THR A 121 -3.19 11.41 -14.93
C THR A 121 -2.82 12.60 -15.81
N ARG A 122 -1.86 13.43 -15.38
CA ARG A 122 -1.39 14.57 -16.16
C ARG A 122 -0.59 14.14 -17.39
N ARG A 123 0.24 13.11 -17.25
CA ARG A 123 0.98 12.53 -18.38
C ARG A 123 0.04 11.98 -19.46
N PHE A 124 -1.13 11.45 -19.07
CA PHE A 124 -2.16 11.06 -20.03
C PHE A 124 -2.79 12.26 -20.75
N GLU A 125 -3.03 13.39 -20.07
CA GLU A 125 -3.53 14.62 -20.69
C GLU A 125 -2.56 15.20 -21.72
N ASP A 126 -1.25 15.15 -21.44
CA ASP A 126 -0.20 15.64 -22.35
C ASP A 126 0.01 14.75 -23.60
N VAL A 127 -0.49 13.51 -23.59
CA VAL A 127 -0.31 12.51 -24.67
C VAL A 127 -1.57 12.38 -25.54
N VAL A 128 -2.70 13.02 -25.19
CA VAL A 128 -3.85 13.10 -26.09
C VAL A 128 -3.47 13.97 -27.29
N PRO A 129 -3.45 13.43 -28.53
CA PRO A 129 -3.14 14.23 -29.70
C PRO A 129 -4.20 15.35 -29.83
N GLU A 130 -3.75 16.58 -30.09
CA GLU A 130 -4.58 17.79 -30.21
C GLU A 130 -5.80 17.62 -31.16
N GLY A 131 -5.82 16.58 -32.00
CA GLY A 131 -6.92 16.24 -32.89
C GLY A 131 -8.15 15.55 -32.28
N LEU A 132 -8.15 15.20 -30.98
CA LEU A 132 -9.32 14.63 -30.27
C LEU A 132 -9.97 15.59 -29.27
N GLN A 133 -9.47 16.83 -29.15
CA GLN A 133 -10.14 17.87 -28.38
C GLN A 133 -11.41 18.28 -29.13
N THR A 134 -12.56 17.75 -28.72
CA THR A 134 -13.85 18.25 -29.19
C THR A 134 -13.97 19.72 -28.80
N PRO A 135 -14.33 20.62 -29.73
CA PRO A 135 -14.47 22.03 -29.41
C PRO A 135 -15.55 22.17 -28.33
N ARG A 136 -15.17 22.74 -27.19
CA ARG A 136 -16.14 23.25 -26.23
C ARG A 136 -16.87 24.40 -26.92
N GLY A 137 -18.09 24.14 -27.35
CA GLY A 137 -19.06 25.16 -27.73
C GLY A 137 -19.49 26.00 -26.53
#